data_AF-A0A7Y5KI14-F1
#
_entry.id   AF-A0A7Y5KI14-F1
#
_cell.length_a   1.000
_cell.length_b   1.000
_cell.length_c   1.000
_cell.angle_alpha   90.00
_cell.angle_beta   90.00
_cell.angle_gamma   90.00
#
_symmetry.space_group_name_H-M   'P 1'
#
loop_
_entity.id
_entity.type
_entity.pdbx_description
1 polymer ?
#
loop_
_entity_poly.entity_id
_entity_poly.type
_entity_poly.pdbx_seq_one_letter_code
_entity_poly.pdbx_strand_id
1 'polypeptide(L)'
;MPVDTAALDERRKGEIPSRLPAVEEGLYEAIVTDALIQRLESVPDDLADRRPLNKAEAADRIAIHVSREIERALSDVSDEKRIDVGVNVARAIVGQLGVLTSASVDGMPSPSGEVLRGVRTRRPDGRPEPVAEPLTPLLDTALLTNAPGEPSLWKQIQSEIASADSIDVVMAFVRRSGINPLLEALRRHCEAGKELRLLTTTYTGSTESSALDRLVDLGAQVRVSYDTTTTRLHAKAWIFHRRTGFSTALVGS
;
A
#
# COMPACT_ATOMS: atom_id res chain seq x y z
N MET A 1 -29.22 -9.00 -58.99
CA MET A 1 -28.71 -9.79 -57.85
C MET A 1 -28.39 -8.80 -56.74
N PRO A 2 -29.34 -8.50 -55.83
CA PRO A 2 -29.07 -7.60 -54.71
C PRO A 2 -28.33 -8.38 -53.62
N VAL A 3 -27.31 -7.76 -53.04
CA VAL A 3 -26.59 -8.28 -51.88
C VAL A 3 -27.41 -7.94 -50.64
N ASP A 4 -27.65 -8.98 -49.86
CA ASP A 4 -28.46 -9.05 -48.66
C ASP A 4 -27.91 -8.15 -47.53
N THR A 5 -28.62 -7.07 -47.22
CA THR A 5 -28.40 -6.24 -46.04
C THR A 5 -29.19 -6.81 -44.87
N ALA A 6 -28.71 -7.90 -44.28
CA ALA A 6 -29.32 -8.50 -43.10
C ALA A 6 -28.29 -9.28 -42.26
N ALA A 7 -27.36 -8.58 -41.63
CA ALA A 7 -26.68 -9.04 -40.41
C ALA A 7 -25.81 -7.90 -39.90
N LEU A 8 -26.33 -7.08 -38.98
CA LEU A 8 -25.58 -6.22 -38.04
C LEU A 8 -26.56 -5.23 -37.38
N ASP A 9 -27.58 -5.72 -36.66
CA ASP A 9 -28.16 -4.92 -35.56
C ASP A 9 -29.07 -5.79 -34.70
N GLU A 10 -28.51 -6.54 -33.75
CA GLU A 10 -29.28 -7.05 -32.60
C GLU A 10 -28.30 -7.61 -31.55
N ARG A 11 -27.65 -6.72 -30.79
CA ARG A 11 -27.11 -7.09 -29.47
C ARG A 11 -27.34 -5.98 -28.45
N ARG A 12 -28.37 -6.25 -27.63
CA ARG A 12 -28.57 -5.85 -26.23
C ARG A 12 -28.74 -4.35 -25.94
N LYS A 13 -30.00 -3.92 -26.06
CA LYS A 13 -30.61 -3.06 -25.03
C LYS A 13 -30.35 -3.70 -23.66
N GLY A 14 -29.79 -2.91 -22.73
CA GLY A 14 -29.57 -3.32 -21.35
C GLY A 14 -30.89 -3.61 -20.65
N GLU A 15 -31.24 -4.89 -20.56
CA GLU A 15 -32.09 -5.36 -19.48
C GLU A 15 -31.27 -5.28 -18.19
N ILE A 16 -31.73 -4.45 -17.26
CA ILE A 16 -31.31 -4.50 -15.86
C ILE A 16 -31.62 -5.91 -15.37
N PRO A 17 -30.66 -6.66 -14.80
CA PRO A 17 -30.98 -7.97 -14.22
C PRO A 17 -32.11 -7.78 -13.20
N SER A 18 -33.27 -8.38 -13.48
CA SER A 18 -34.51 -8.20 -12.71
C SER A 18 -34.48 -8.85 -11.32
N ARG A 19 -33.34 -9.42 -10.91
CA ARG A 19 -33.12 -9.97 -9.58
C ARG A 19 -31.65 -9.82 -9.20
N LEU A 20 -31.39 -9.18 -8.06
CA LEU A 20 -30.05 -9.16 -7.47
C LEU A 20 -29.61 -10.60 -7.16
N PRO A 21 -28.33 -10.94 -7.32
CA PRO A 21 -27.82 -12.28 -7.01
C PRO A 21 -28.09 -12.62 -5.54
N ALA A 22 -28.31 -13.90 -5.24
CA ALA A 22 -28.53 -14.38 -3.88
C ALA A 22 -27.35 -14.02 -2.96
N VAL A 23 -27.60 -13.99 -1.65
CA VAL A 23 -26.54 -13.88 -0.64
C VAL A 23 -25.95 -15.28 -0.44
N GLU A 24 -24.63 -15.42 -0.58
CA GLU A 24 -23.93 -16.69 -0.39
C GLU A 24 -23.78 -17.02 1.10
N GLU A 25 -23.67 -18.30 1.45
CA GLU A 25 -23.38 -18.70 2.83
C GLU A 25 -21.92 -18.38 3.20
N GLY A 26 -21.69 -17.83 4.40
CA GLY A 26 -20.33 -17.53 4.88
C GLY A 26 -20.24 -16.38 5.87
N LEU A 27 -18.99 -16.00 6.20
CA LEU A 27 -18.70 -14.85 7.05
C LEU A 27 -18.66 -13.56 6.23
N TYR A 28 -19.31 -12.52 6.74
CA TYR A 28 -19.35 -11.19 6.14
C TYR A 28 -18.80 -10.15 7.12
N GLU A 29 -17.96 -9.26 6.62
CA GLU A 29 -17.56 -8.02 7.29
C GLU A 29 -17.89 -6.85 6.34
N ALA A 30 -19.18 -6.61 6.17
CA ALA A 30 -19.72 -5.62 5.24
C ALA A 30 -20.74 -4.70 5.94
N ILE A 31 -20.78 -3.43 5.52
CA ILE A 31 -21.88 -2.54 5.89
C ILE A 31 -23.15 -3.03 5.21
N VAL A 32 -24.25 -3.08 5.96
CA VAL A 32 -25.55 -3.44 5.44
C VAL A 32 -26.09 -2.28 4.60
N THR A 33 -26.16 -2.49 3.28
CA THR A 33 -26.72 -1.51 2.32
C THR A 33 -28.17 -1.86 1.98
N ASP A 34 -28.92 -0.91 1.41
CA ASP A 34 -30.31 -1.17 0.96
C ASP A 34 -30.38 -2.33 -0.05
N ALA A 35 -29.40 -2.41 -0.95
CA ALA A 35 -29.30 -3.52 -1.89
C ALA A 35 -29.01 -4.87 -1.18
N LEU A 36 -28.21 -4.87 -0.10
CA LEU A 36 -27.98 -6.07 0.69
C LEU A 36 -29.23 -6.45 1.50
N ILE A 37 -29.98 -5.47 2.02
CA ILE A 37 -31.26 -5.71 2.70
C ILE A 37 -32.23 -6.43 1.75
N GLN A 38 -32.38 -5.95 0.52
CA GLN A 38 -33.23 -6.59 -0.50
C GLN A 38 -32.79 -8.03 -0.80
N ARG A 39 -31.47 -8.27 -0.91
CA ARG A 39 -30.94 -9.62 -1.13
C ARG A 39 -31.14 -10.54 0.07
N LEU A 40 -31.14 -9.99 1.28
CA LEU A 40 -31.39 -10.72 2.52
C LEU A 40 -32.87 -11.05 2.74
N GLU A 41 -33.81 -10.47 1.98
CA GLU A 41 -35.24 -10.81 2.08
C GLU A 41 -35.53 -12.30 1.81
N SER A 42 -34.67 -12.97 1.03
CA SER A 42 -34.78 -14.42 0.79
C SER A 42 -34.10 -15.28 1.86
N VAL A 43 -33.42 -14.67 2.83
CA VAL A 43 -32.71 -15.36 3.90
C VAL A 43 -33.56 -15.28 5.18
N PRO A 44 -33.89 -16.41 5.83
CA PRO A 44 -34.57 -16.39 7.13
C PRO A 44 -33.81 -15.53 8.15
N ASP A 45 -34.54 -14.71 8.92
CA ASP A 45 -33.94 -13.73 9.84
C ASP A 45 -33.02 -14.37 10.90
N ASP A 46 -33.30 -15.61 11.33
CA ASP A 46 -32.49 -16.37 12.28
C ASP A 46 -31.16 -16.87 11.69
N LEU A 47 -31.04 -16.87 10.37
CA LEU A 47 -29.82 -17.26 9.65
C LEU A 47 -28.95 -16.05 9.25
N ALA A 48 -29.47 -14.83 9.36
CA ALA A 48 -28.75 -13.59 9.06
C ALA A 48 -28.22 -12.94 10.35
N ASP A 49 -27.00 -13.31 10.77
CA ASP A 49 -26.35 -12.66 11.92
C ASP A 49 -25.93 -11.23 11.58
N ARG A 50 -26.45 -10.26 12.34
CA ARG A 50 -26.20 -8.82 12.16
C ARG A 50 -25.84 -8.21 13.51
N ARG A 51 -24.78 -7.40 13.52
CA ARG A 51 -24.37 -6.62 14.69
C ARG A 51 -24.37 -5.12 14.39
N PRO A 52 -24.67 -4.26 15.37
CA PRO A 52 -24.45 -2.82 15.24
C PRO A 52 -22.98 -2.50 14.95
N LEU A 53 -22.75 -1.42 14.20
CA LEU A 53 -21.41 -0.93 13.92
C LEU A 53 -20.73 -0.43 15.21
N ASN A 54 -19.50 -0.87 15.46
CA ASN A 54 -18.71 -0.39 16.59
C ASN A 54 -18.34 1.09 16.38
N LYS A 55 -18.64 1.96 17.35
CA LYS A 55 -18.32 3.39 17.29
C LYS A 55 -16.84 3.66 17.02
N ALA A 56 -15.93 2.84 17.57
CA ALA A 56 -14.50 3.00 17.39
C ALA A 56 -14.02 2.69 15.96
N GLU A 57 -14.78 1.86 15.23
CA GLU A 57 -14.45 1.43 13.86
C GLU A 57 -15.31 2.12 12.81
N ALA A 58 -16.37 2.83 13.22
CA ALA A 58 -17.41 3.31 12.32
C ALA A 58 -16.85 4.20 11.20
N ALA A 59 -15.94 5.12 11.52
CA ALA A 59 -15.32 6.00 10.54
C ALA A 59 -14.52 5.20 9.48
N ASP A 60 -13.73 4.21 9.91
CA ASP A 60 -12.93 3.35 9.02
C ASP A 60 -13.83 2.51 8.10
N ARG A 61 -14.80 1.79 8.68
CA ARG A 61 -15.68 0.89 7.92
C ARG A 61 -16.52 1.65 6.88
N ILE A 62 -17.05 2.82 7.24
CA ILE A 62 -17.82 3.67 6.33
C ILE A 62 -16.92 4.22 5.22
N ALA A 63 -15.72 4.70 5.56
CA ALA A 63 -14.78 5.21 4.57
C ALA A 63 -14.39 4.14 3.53
N ILE A 64 -14.09 2.91 3.98
CA ILE A 64 -13.76 1.79 3.09
C ILE A 64 -14.94 1.42 2.17
N HIS A 65 -16.16 1.43 2.70
CA HIS A 65 -17.32 1.16 1.87
C HIS A 65 -17.49 2.22 0.77
N VAL A 66 -17.45 3.50 1.16
CA VAL A 66 -17.61 4.63 0.22
C VAL A 66 -16.47 4.67 -0.79
N SER A 67 -15.22 4.39 -0.39
CA SER A 67 -14.07 4.38 -1.31
C SER A 67 -14.24 3.34 -2.41
N ARG A 68 -14.76 2.15 -2.09
CA ARG A 68 -15.03 1.08 -3.07
C ARG A 68 -16.10 1.49 -4.08
N GLU A 69 -17.15 2.18 -3.64
CA GLU A 69 -18.19 2.67 -4.55
C GLU A 69 -17.67 3.79 -5.48
N ILE A 70 -16.82 4.69 -4.96
CA ILE A 70 -16.13 5.70 -5.77
C ILE A 70 -15.23 5.02 -6.81
N GLU A 71 -14.39 4.08 -6.39
CA GLU A 71 -13.47 3.36 -7.26
C GLU A 71 -14.20 2.62 -8.39
N ARG A 72 -15.28 1.90 -8.04
CA ARG A 72 -16.14 1.23 -9.03
C ARG A 72 -16.70 2.21 -10.05
N ALA A 73 -17.32 3.29 -9.58
CA ALA A 73 -17.95 4.29 -10.46
C ALA A 73 -16.94 4.97 -11.38
N LEU A 74 -15.73 5.27 -10.90
CA LEU A 74 -14.68 5.90 -11.69
C LEU A 74 -13.99 4.92 -12.66
N SER A 75 -13.99 3.62 -12.35
CA SER A 75 -13.45 2.59 -13.25
C SER A 75 -14.30 2.42 -14.51
N ASP A 76 -15.61 2.65 -14.41
CA ASP A 76 -16.54 2.63 -15.54
C ASP A 76 -16.45 3.87 -16.45
N VAL A 77 -15.76 4.92 -16.00
CA VAL A 77 -15.47 6.11 -16.82
C VAL A 77 -14.37 5.79 -17.84
N SER A 78 -14.50 6.30 -19.06
CA SER A 78 -13.47 6.12 -20.10
C SER A 78 -12.12 6.71 -19.69
N ASP A 79 -11.03 6.09 -20.14
CA ASP A 79 -9.66 6.47 -19.78
C ASP A 79 -9.40 7.96 -20.05
N GLU A 80 -9.92 8.51 -21.15
CA GLU A 80 -9.71 9.90 -21.57
C GLU A 80 -10.35 10.91 -20.60
N LYS A 81 -11.42 10.52 -19.90
CA LYS A 81 -12.19 11.41 -19.02
C LYS A 81 -11.99 11.08 -17.54
N ARG A 82 -11.37 9.95 -17.21
CA ARG A 82 -11.29 9.42 -15.84
C ARG A 82 -10.67 10.41 -14.87
N ILE A 83 -9.62 11.12 -15.27
CA ILE A 83 -8.95 12.13 -14.43
C ILE A 83 -9.89 13.31 -14.16
N ASP A 84 -10.44 13.94 -15.22
CA ASP A 84 -11.30 15.11 -15.07
C ASP A 84 -12.56 14.81 -14.27
N VAL A 85 -13.22 13.68 -14.57
CA VAL A 85 -14.39 13.23 -13.83
C VAL A 85 -14.02 12.89 -12.39
N GLY A 86 -12.92 12.16 -12.18
CA GLY A 86 -12.42 11.77 -10.85
C GLY A 86 -12.12 12.97 -9.96
N VAL A 87 -11.42 13.98 -10.47
CA VAL A 87 -11.11 15.21 -9.73
C VAL A 87 -12.40 15.96 -9.39
N ASN A 88 -13.34 16.08 -10.32
CA ASN A 88 -14.62 16.75 -10.06
C ASN A 88 -15.44 16.01 -8.99
N VAL A 89 -15.51 14.68 -9.05
CA VAL A 89 -16.15 13.84 -8.03
C VAL A 89 -15.48 14.04 -6.67
N ALA A 90 -14.15 13.96 -6.61
CA ALA A 90 -13.41 14.14 -5.36
C ALA A 90 -13.65 15.52 -4.74
N ARG A 91 -13.61 16.60 -5.54
CA ARG A 91 -13.88 17.96 -5.06
C ARG A 91 -15.31 18.12 -4.54
N ALA A 92 -16.30 17.56 -5.24
CA ALA A 92 -17.69 17.59 -4.80
C ALA A 92 -17.88 16.85 -3.46
N ILE A 93 -17.28 15.67 -3.31
CA ILE A 93 -17.35 14.87 -2.09
C ILE A 93 -16.67 15.61 -0.92
N VAL A 94 -15.43 16.07 -1.08
CA VAL A 94 -14.70 16.81 -0.03
C VAL A 94 -15.47 18.07 0.38
N GLY A 95 -16.02 18.80 -0.58
CA GLY A 95 -16.85 19.97 -0.31
C GLY A 95 -18.10 19.64 0.53
N GLN A 96 -18.82 18.58 0.17
CA GLN A 96 -20.00 18.13 0.93
C GLN A 96 -19.65 17.58 2.31
N LEU A 97 -18.52 16.88 2.45
CA LEU A 97 -18.05 16.41 3.74
C LEU A 97 -17.82 17.57 4.72
N GLY A 98 -17.23 18.67 4.26
CA GLY A 98 -17.04 19.87 5.09
C GLY A 98 -18.35 20.46 5.60
N VAL A 99 -19.37 20.49 4.75
CA VAL A 99 -20.72 20.95 5.12
C VAL A 99 -21.38 20.00 6.14
N LEU A 100 -21.36 18.69 5.88
CA LEU A 100 -22.04 17.69 6.70
C LEU A 100 -21.38 17.50 8.08
N THR A 101 -20.06 17.63 8.15
CA THR A 101 -19.30 17.39 9.38
C THR A 101 -18.96 18.66 10.15
N SER A 102 -19.18 19.84 9.56
CA SER A 102 -18.71 21.13 10.09
C SER A 102 -17.19 21.14 10.36
N ALA A 103 -16.43 20.31 9.66
CA ALA A 103 -14.98 20.22 9.78
C ALA A 103 -14.28 21.02 8.68
N SER A 104 -13.10 21.57 8.98
CA SER A 104 -12.19 22.05 7.94
C SER A 104 -11.66 20.86 7.16
N VAL A 105 -11.79 20.90 5.83
CA VAL A 105 -11.32 19.83 4.95
C VAL A 105 -10.18 20.38 4.09
N ASP A 106 -8.95 20.14 4.53
CA ASP A 106 -7.74 20.59 3.83
C ASP A 106 -7.40 19.71 2.61
N GLY A 107 -8.13 18.61 2.42
CA GLY A 107 -7.90 17.59 1.38
C GLY A 107 -8.51 17.88 0.01
N MET A 108 -8.87 19.13 -0.31
CA MET A 108 -9.47 19.49 -1.60
C MET A 108 -8.44 19.34 -2.74
N PRO A 109 -8.59 18.42 -3.70
CA PRO A 109 -7.60 18.22 -4.75
C PRO A 109 -7.59 19.37 -5.75
N SER A 110 -6.42 19.71 -6.30
CA SER A 110 -6.29 20.70 -7.39
C SER A 110 -7.10 20.28 -8.63
N PRO A 111 -7.67 21.23 -9.40
CA PRO A 111 -8.30 20.93 -10.68
C PRO A 111 -7.37 20.26 -11.71
N SER A 112 -6.05 20.36 -11.54
CA SER A 112 -5.07 19.82 -12.48
C SER A 112 -4.95 18.29 -12.47
N GLY A 113 -5.45 17.61 -11.43
CA GLY A 113 -5.34 16.14 -11.31
C GLY A 113 -3.91 15.63 -11.16
N GLU A 114 -2.99 16.48 -10.70
CA GLU A 114 -1.57 16.16 -10.57
C GLU A 114 -1.25 15.48 -9.23
N VAL A 115 -0.28 14.58 -9.26
CA VAL A 115 0.27 13.93 -8.07
C VAL A 115 1.67 14.49 -7.79
N LEU A 116 1.89 15.00 -6.59
CA LEU A 116 3.22 15.42 -6.15
C LEU A 116 4.11 14.18 -5.92
N ARG A 117 5.01 13.90 -6.86
CA ARG A 117 5.94 12.75 -6.76
C ARG A 117 7.20 13.00 -5.93
N GLY A 118 7.48 14.26 -5.58
CA GLY A 118 8.60 14.59 -4.71
C GLY A 118 9.01 16.06 -4.79
N VAL A 119 9.69 16.51 -3.74
CA VAL A 119 10.32 17.84 -3.66
C VAL A 119 11.82 17.62 -3.61
N ARG A 120 12.55 18.23 -4.54
CA ARG A 120 13.99 18.00 -4.73
C ARG A 120 14.80 19.21 -4.27
N THR A 121 15.95 18.96 -3.67
CA THR A 121 16.97 19.99 -3.42
C THR A 121 17.74 20.29 -4.71
N ARG A 122 18.60 21.31 -4.69
CA ARG A 122 19.49 21.63 -5.81
C ARG A 122 20.91 21.15 -5.53
N ARG A 123 21.58 20.74 -6.60
CA ARG A 123 23.02 20.51 -6.67
C ARG A 123 23.79 21.84 -6.64
N PRO A 124 25.10 21.82 -6.35
CA PRO A 124 25.96 23.01 -6.47
C PRO A 124 25.94 23.66 -7.87
N ASP A 125 25.66 22.88 -8.92
CA ASP A 125 25.50 23.36 -10.30
C ASP A 125 24.10 23.92 -10.63
N GLY A 126 23.20 23.97 -9.64
CA GLY A 126 21.84 24.49 -9.75
C GLY A 126 20.80 23.49 -10.26
N ARG A 127 21.17 22.29 -10.73
CA ARG A 127 20.20 21.29 -11.20
C ARG A 127 19.47 20.61 -10.03
N PRO A 128 18.22 20.12 -10.21
CA PRO A 128 17.55 19.34 -9.16
C PRO A 128 18.35 18.06 -8.83
N GLU A 129 18.52 17.76 -7.56
CA GLU A 129 19.11 16.49 -7.12
C GLU A 129 18.12 15.34 -7.44
N PRO A 130 18.52 14.33 -8.21
CA PRO A 130 17.70 13.15 -8.44
C PRO A 130 17.50 12.39 -7.14
N VAL A 131 16.26 11.97 -6.92
CA VAL A 131 15.90 10.97 -5.91
C VAL A 131 15.42 9.76 -6.68
N ALA A 132 16.03 8.60 -6.43
CA ALA A 132 15.60 7.36 -7.07
C ALA A 132 14.20 6.99 -6.56
N GLU A 133 13.31 6.68 -7.49
CA GLU A 133 11.97 6.19 -7.17
C GLU A 133 12.05 4.70 -6.81
N PRO A 134 11.31 4.26 -5.77
CA PRO A 134 11.18 2.84 -5.49
C PRO A 134 10.53 2.08 -6.65
N LEU A 135 10.80 0.78 -6.76
CA LEU A 135 10.24 -0.03 -7.86
C LEU A 135 8.73 -0.28 -7.70
N THR A 136 8.26 -0.34 -6.45
CA THR A 136 6.82 -0.36 -6.13
C THR A 136 6.38 1.05 -5.75
N PRO A 137 5.31 1.60 -6.33
CA PRO A 137 4.81 2.92 -5.95
C PRO A 137 4.54 3.02 -4.45
N LEU A 138 4.81 4.18 -3.85
CA LEU A 138 4.79 4.37 -2.39
C LEU A 138 3.43 4.13 -1.71
N LEU A 139 2.34 4.13 -2.48
CA LEU A 139 0.98 3.88 -1.99
C LEU A 139 0.49 2.47 -2.28
N ASP A 140 1.27 1.68 -3.02
CA ASP A 140 0.85 0.35 -3.46
C ASP A 140 1.29 -0.72 -2.45
N THR A 141 0.47 -1.74 -2.32
CA THR A 141 0.84 -2.97 -1.62
C THR A 141 1.21 -4.03 -2.65
N ALA A 142 2.36 -4.69 -2.47
CA ALA A 142 2.86 -5.72 -3.38
C ALA A 142 3.18 -7.03 -2.64
N LEU A 143 2.85 -8.16 -3.26
CA LEU A 143 3.30 -9.49 -2.83
C LEU A 143 4.58 -9.85 -3.60
N LEU A 144 5.68 -10.07 -2.87
CA LEU A 144 6.97 -10.42 -3.46
C LEU A 144 7.24 -11.91 -3.27
N THR A 145 7.33 -12.66 -4.37
CA THR A 145 7.55 -14.13 -4.32
C THR A 145 8.90 -14.55 -4.88
N ASN A 146 9.68 -13.62 -5.44
CA ASN A 146 10.91 -13.88 -6.19
C ASN A 146 10.68 -14.86 -7.36
N ALA A 147 9.50 -14.81 -8.00
CA ALA A 147 9.24 -15.64 -9.16
C ALA A 147 10.12 -15.21 -10.35
N PRO A 148 10.45 -16.12 -11.29
CA PRO A 148 11.18 -15.75 -12.51
C PRO A 148 10.49 -14.60 -13.26
N GLY A 149 11.21 -13.50 -13.47
CA GLY A 149 10.68 -12.30 -14.12
C GLY A 149 10.25 -11.18 -13.16
N GLU A 150 10.12 -11.46 -11.87
CA GLU A 150 9.85 -10.43 -10.84
C GLU A 150 11.15 -9.74 -10.39
N PRO A 151 11.08 -8.46 -9.97
CA PRO A 151 12.17 -7.84 -9.23
C PRO A 151 12.49 -8.65 -7.98
N SER A 152 13.78 -8.98 -7.78
CA SER A 152 14.19 -9.66 -6.56
C SER A 152 13.99 -8.78 -5.34
N LEU A 153 13.79 -9.41 -4.18
CA LEU A 153 13.69 -8.70 -2.89
C LEU A 153 14.86 -7.74 -2.65
N TRP A 154 16.07 -8.11 -3.08
CA TRP A 154 17.24 -7.24 -2.97
C TRP A 154 17.12 -5.98 -3.80
N LYS A 155 16.61 -6.07 -5.04
CA LYS A 155 16.36 -4.88 -5.87
C LYS A 155 15.29 -3.98 -5.25
N GLN A 156 14.26 -4.59 -4.66
CA GLN A 156 13.22 -3.85 -3.93
C GLN A 156 13.82 -3.07 -2.76
N ILE A 157 14.51 -3.76 -1.85
CA ILE A 157 15.21 -3.14 -0.71
C ILE A 157 16.17 -2.04 -1.19
N GLN A 158 16.98 -2.30 -2.21
CA GLN A 158 17.93 -1.31 -2.74
C GLN A 158 17.24 -0.05 -3.24
N SER A 159 16.08 -0.18 -3.90
CA SER A 159 15.33 0.95 -4.45
C SER A 159 14.74 1.87 -3.37
N GLU A 160 14.48 1.34 -2.19
CA GLU A 160 13.93 2.10 -1.06
C GLU A 160 14.98 2.96 -0.34
N ILE A 161 16.23 2.49 -0.26
CA ILE A 161 17.29 3.08 0.59
C ILE A 161 17.54 4.56 0.25
N ALA A 162 17.60 4.92 -1.04
CA ALA A 162 18.01 6.26 -1.46
C ALA A 162 17.05 7.36 -0.96
N SER A 163 15.75 7.07 -0.95
CA SER A 163 14.70 8.02 -0.57
C SER A 163 14.31 7.96 0.91
N ALA A 164 14.84 6.99 1.67
CA ALA A 164 14.59 6.87 3.11
C ALA A 164 15.32 7.96 3.90
N ASP A 165 14.68 8.47 4.95
CA ASP A 165 15.30 9.36 5.96
C ASP A 165 15.94 8.55 7.10
N SER A 166 15.35 7.39 7.45
CA SER A 166 15.94 6.40 8.34
C SER A 166 15.48 4.99 7.99
N ILE A 167 16.25 3.99 8.40
CA ILE A 167 16.00 2.58 8.10
C ILE A 167 16.02 1.78 9.40
N ASP A 168 14.93 1.06 9.67
CA ASP A 168 14.87 0.07 10.73
C ASP A 168 14.81 -1.33 10.17
N VAL A 169 15.62 -2.21 10.74
CA VAL A 169 15.68 -3.62 10.38
C VAL A 169 15.44 -4.46 11.61
N VAL A 170 14.47 -5.36 11.54
CA VAL A 170 14.36 -6.50 12.46
C VAL A 170 14.70 -7.73 11.65
N MET A 171 15.76 -8.44 12.03
CA MET A 171 16.21 -9.60 11.27
C MET A 171 16.63 -10.74 12.19
N ALA A 172 15.95 -11.87 12.06
CA ALA A 172 16.25 -13.07 12.82
C ALA A 172 17.68 -13.57 12.60
N PHE A 173 18.16 -13.58 11.35
CA PHE A 173 19.48 -14.10 10.97
C PHE A 173 20.20 -13.12 10.04
N VAL A 174 21.37 -12.66 10.43
CA VAL A 174 22.19 -11.76 9.61
C VAL A 174 23.47 -12.47 9.18
N ARG A 175 23.60 -12.71 7.87
CA ARG A 175 24.78 -13.33 7.27
C ARG A 175 25.46 -12.38 6.30
N ARG A 176 26.77 -12.52 6.11
CA ARG A 176 27.53 -11.68 5.17
C ARG A 176 26.95 -11.74 3.76
N SER A 177 26.60 -12.93 3.28
CA SER A 177 26.00 -13.12 1.94
C SER A 177 24.69 -12.37 1.77
N GLY A 178 23.88 -12.26 2.83
CA GLY A 178 22.60 -11.57 2.80
C GLY A 178 22.73 -10.05 2.71
N ILE A 179 23.69 -9.48 3.44
CA ILE A 179 23.91 -8.02 3.47
C ILE A 179 24.78 -7.51 2.32
N ASN A 180 25.65 -8.35 1.75
CA ASN A 180 26.63 -7.97 0.72
C ASN A 180 26.04 -7.13 -0.42
N PRO A 181 24.88 -7.48 -1.02
CA PRO A 181 24.34 -6.68 -2.12
C PRO A 181 23.88 -5.28 -1.69
N LEU A 182 23.63 -5.07 -0.40
CA LEU A 182 23.09 -3.81 0.13
C LEU A 182 24.18 -2.86 0.65
N LEU A 183 25.39 -3.35 0.91
CA LEU A 183 26.44 -2.62 1.64
C LEU A 183 26.73 -1.25 1.05
N GLU A 184 26.84 -1.13 -0.27
CA GLU A 184 27.17 0.15 -0.92
C GLU A 184 26.03 1.18 -0.82
N ALA A 185 24.77 0.73 -0.85
CA ALA A 185 23.62 1.61 -0.66
C ALA A 185 23.52 2.04 0.82
N LEU A 186 23.69 1.11 1.76
CA LEU A 186 23.67 1.39 3.20
C LEU A 186 24.83 2.29 3.62
N ARG A 187 26.03 2.10 3.06
CA ARG A 187 27.18 2.97 3.29
C ARG A 187 26.87 4.42 2.94
N ARG A 188 26.35 4.66 1.72
CA ARG A 188 25.96 6.02 1.28
C ARG A 188 24.86 6.63 2.13
N HIS A 189 23.92 5.80 2.61
CA HIS A 189 22.86 6.24 3.53
C HIS A 189 23.44 6.75 4.85
N CYS A 190 24.32 5.98 5.49
CA CYS A 190 24.95 6.38 6.73
C CYS A 190 25.94 7.56 6.56
N GLU A 191 26.71 7.59 5.47
CA GLU A 191 27.62 8.71 5.14
C GLU A 191 26.87 10.03 4.92
N ALA A 192 25.61 9.97 4.49
CA ALA A 192 24.71 11.12 4.43
C ALA A 192 24.15 11.54 5.81
N GLY A 193 24.61 10.93 6.90
CA GLY A 193 24.19 11.21 8.27
C GLY A 193 22.80 10.64 8.62
N LYS A 194 22.27 9.72 7.82
CA LYS A 194 20.95 9.12 8.04
C LYS A 194 21.04 7.87 8.93
N GLU A 195 20.01 7.64 9.74
CA GLU A 195 20.01 6.55 10.71
C GLU A 195 19.75 5.19 10.06
N LEU A 196 20.50 4.19 10.51
CA LEU A 196 20.30 2.76 10.23
C LEU A 196 20.32 2.01 11.55
N ARG A 197 19.22 1.33 11.91
CA ARG A 197 19.09 0.56 13.15
C ARG A 197 18.77 -0.90 12.85
N LEU A 198 19.44 -1.81 13.56
CA LEU A 198 19.25 -3.25 13.42
C LEU A 198 18.96 -3.88 14.78
N LEU A 199 17.84 -4.59 14.88
CA LEU A 199 17.54 -5.54 15.94
C LEU A 199 17.70 -6.97 15.42
N THR A 200 18.53 -7.77 16.08
CA THR A 200 18.77 -9.17 15.71
C THR A 200 18.92 -10.06 16.94
N THR A 201 19.13 -11.36 16.73
CA THR A 201 19.33 -12.36 17.78
C THR A 201 20.43 -13.34 17.43
N THR A 202 20.97 -14.01 18.45
CA THR A 202 21.89 -15.15 18.32
C THR A 202 21.23 -16.51 18.60
N TYR A 203 19.91 -16.56 18.83
CA TYR A 203 19.23 -17.77 19.33
C TYR A 203 19.50 -19.05 18.51
N THR A 204 19.58 -18.97 17.18
CA THR A 204 19.85 -20.15 16.32
C THR A 204 21.33 -20.30 15.94
N GLY A 205 22.21 -19.42 16.41
CA GLY A 205 23.61 -19.38 16.00
C GLY A 205 23.85 -19.03 14.52
N SER A 206 22.83 -18.58 13.78
CA SER A 206 22.93 -18.28 12.34
C SER A 206 23.41 -16.87 12.01
N THR A 207 23.44 -15.97 12.99
CA THR A 207 23.92 -14.59 12.83
C THR A 207 25.45 -14.57 12.90
N GLU A 208 26.09 -14.06 11.86
CA GLU A 208 27.55 -13.98 11.76
C GLU A 208 28.05 -12.67 12.40
N SER A 209 28.95 -12.76 13.39
CA SER A 209 29.55 -11.57 14.02
C SER A 209 30.18 -10.64 12.97
N SER A 210 30.96 -11.20 12.04
CA SER A 210 31.55 -10.46 10.93
C SER A 210 30.55 -9.74 10.01
N ALA A 211 29.28 -10.17 9.97
CA ALA A 211 28.23 -9.44 9.26
C ALA A 211 27.75 -8.23 10.08
N LEU A 212 27.65 -8.37 11.39
CA LEU A 212 27.28 -7.29 12.31
C LEU A 212 28.38 -6.23 12.37
N ASP A 213 29.64 -6.65 12.54
CA ASP A 213 30.80 -5.75 12.56
C ASP A 213 30.81 -4.86 11.32
N ARG A 214 30.57 -5.47 10.15
CA ARG A 214 30.53 -4.75 8.88
C ARG A 214 29.38 -3.75 8.79
N LEU A 215 28.26 -3.96 9.47
CA LEU A 215 27.17 -2.97 9.55
C LEU A 215 27.51 -1.85 10.54
N VAL A 216 28.13 -2.19 11.67
CA VAL A 216 28.62 -1.21 12.65
C VAL A 216 29.67 -0.30 12.02
N ASP A 217 30.58 -0.85 11.21
CA ASP A 217 31.59 -0.09 10.47
C ASP A 217 30.98 0.93 9.49
N LEU A 218 29.76 0.67 8.98
CA LEU A 218 29.02 1.64 8.16
C LEU A 218 28.36 2.74 9.00
N GLY A 219 28.29 2.61 10.32
CA GLY A 219 27.57 3.51 11.22
C GLY A 219 26.19 3.00 11.67
N ALA A 220 25.86 1.73 11.45
CA ALA A 220 24.59 1.16 11.91
C ALA A 220 24.55 1.01 13.44
N GLN A 221 23.40 1.31 14.04
CA GLN A 221 23.13 1.02 15.45
C GLN A 221 22.60 -0.40 15.58
N VAL A 222 23.45 -1.33 16.00
CA VAL A 222 23.10 -2.76 16.12
C VAL A 222 22.80 -3.10 17.58
N ARG A 223 21.64 -3.73 17.83
CA ARG A 223 21.33 -4.38 19.12
C ARG A 223 21.03 -5.85 18.90
N VAL A 224 21.64 -6.68 19.73
CA VAL A 224 21.56 -8.14 19.65
C VAL A 224 20.87 -8.67 20.89
N SER A 225 19.77 -9.40 20.71
CA SER A 225 19.18 -10.19 21.79
C SER A 225 19.96 -11.51 21.94
N TYR A 226 20.58 -11.68 23.10
CA TYR A 226 21.24 -12.92 23.50
C TYR A 226 20.31 -13.87 24.25
N ASP A 227 19.04 -13.50 24.45
CA ASP A 227 18.05 -14.40 25.06
C ASP A 227 17.78 -15.58 24.10
N THR A 228 18.18 -16.77 24.55
CA THR A 228 17.99 -18.03 23.82
C THR A 228 16.84 -18.86 24.39
N THR A 229 16.14 -18.36 25.42
CA THR A 229 15.26 -19.15 26.29
C THR A 229 13.80 -18.73 26.23
N THR A 230 13.51 -17.44 26.38
CA THR A 230 12.14 -16.93 26.53
C THR A 230 11.56 -16.43 25.21
N THR A 231 12.31 -15.62 24.45
CA THR A 231 11.79 -14.99 23.23
C THR A 231 12.60 -15.37 22.00
N ARG A 232 12.00 -16.17 21.10
CA ARG A 232 12.62 -16.55 19.82
C ARG A 232 12.28 -15.52 18.75
N LEU A 233 13.14 -14.52 18.55
CA LEU A 233 12.98 -13.54 17.49
C LEU A 233 13.15 -14.20 16.10
N HIS A 234 12.05 -14.43 15.39
CA HIS A 234 12.04 -14.94 14.01
C HIS A 234 11.51 -13.95 12.97
N ALA A 235 11.18 -12.73 13.41
CA ALA A 235 10.69 -11.66 12.56
C ALA A 235 11.74 -11.20 11.54
N LYS A 236 11.26 -10.79 10.37
CA LYS A 236 12.07 -10.19 9.30
C LYS A 236 11.27 -9.05 8.72
N ALA A 237 11.78 -7.85 8.93
CA ALA A 237 11.16 -6.64 8.45
C ALA A 237 12.22 -5.60 8.12
N TRP A 238 12.04 -4.91 7.00
CA TRP A 238 12.70 -3.66 6.68
C TRP A 238 11.66 -2.56 6.69
N ILE A 239 11.94 -1.47 7.39
CA ILE A 239 11.06 -0.30 7.46
C ILE A 239 11.88 0.90 7.00
N PHE A 240 11.44 1.52 5.90
CA PHE A 240 12.06 2.68 5.28
C PHE A 240 11.20 3.90 5.62
N HIS A 241 11.66 4.66 6.60
CA HIS A 241 10.93 5.83 7.08
C HIS A 241 11.17 7.02 6.18
N ARG A 242 10.10 7.76 5.88
CA ARG A 242 10.17 9.05 5.17
C ARG A 242 9.41 10.09 5.97
N ARG A 243 10.03 11.25 6.19
CA ARG A 243 9.40 12.40 6.86
C ARG A 243 8.18 12.94 6.11
N THR A 244 8.05 12.60 4.83
CA THR A 244 6.89 12.92 4.00
C THR A 244 5.61 12.17 4.40
N GLY A 245 5.72 11.12 5.23
CA GLY A 245 4.60 10.25 5.61
C GLY A 245 4.41 9.04 4.69
N PHE A 246 5.15 8.94 3.58
CA PHE A 246 5.08 7.82 2.63
C PHE A 246 6.14 6.76 2.89
N SER A 247 6.13 6.19 4.10
CA SER A 247 7.06 5.15 4.54
C SER A 247 6.70 3.78 3.95
N THR A 248 7.71 2.94 3.69
CA THR A 248 7.51 1.58 3.16
C THR A 248 7.91 0.55 4.22
N ALA A 249 7.13 -0.52 4.37
CA ALA A 249 7.53 -1.69 5.15
C ALA A 249 7.53 -2.94 4.28
N LEU A 250 8.64 -3.67 4.29
CA LEU A 250 8.76 -5.00 3.68
C LEU A 250 8.79 -6.03 4.80
N VAL A 251 7.75 -6.84 4.93
CA VAL A 251 7.58 -7.85 5.98
C VAL A 251 7.38 -9.22 5.34
N GLY A 252 8.14 -10.23 5.76
CA GLY A 252 8.06 -11.54 5.13
C GLY A 252 9.04 -12.57 5.68
N SER A 253 9.21 -13.67 4.94
CA SER A 253 10.09 -14.80 5.28
C SER A 253 11.41 -14.78 4.54
#